data_AF-A0A2J5P6M1-F1
#
_entry.id   AF-A0A2J5P6M1-F1
#
_cell.length_a   1.000
_cell.length_b   1.000
_cell.length_c   1.000
_cell.angle_alpha   90.00
_cell.angle_beta   90.00
_cell.angle_gamma   90.00
#
_symmetry.space_group_name_H-M   'P 1'
#
loop_
_entity.id
_entity.type
_entity.pdbx_description
1 polymer ?
#
loop_
_entity_poly.entity_id
_entity_poly.type
_entity_poly.pdbx_seq_one_letter_code
_entity_poly.pdbx_strand_id
1 'polypeptide(L)' 'QLGGWDLTKAVKISPTQYPQWSASLELPSDLNVEWKCVKRNETNPTANVEWQSGANNQFNSNDTQTTNGSF' A
#
# COMPACT_ATOMS: atom_id res chain seq x y z
N GLN A 1 5.66 9.54 -1.54
CA GLN A 1 5.95 8.53 -2.60
C GLN A 1 5.85 7.12 -1.98
N LEU A 2 5.30 6.13 -2.70
CA LEU A 2 4.97 4.79 -2.17
C LEU A 2 6.11 3.76 -2.27
N GLY A 3 7.36 4.19 -2.18
CA GLY A 3 8.52 3.28 -2.20
C GLY A 3 8.90 2.70 -3.57
N GLY A 4 8.18 3.01 -4.65
CA GLY A 4 8.58 2.66 -6.02
C GLY A 4 8.69 1.15 -6.27
N TRP A 5 7.76 0.37 -5.70
CA TRP A 5 7.75 -1.10 -5.73
C TRP A 5 8.92 -1.80 -5.00
N ASP A 6 9.77 -1.04 -4.30
CA ASP A 6 10.81 -1.56 -3.41
C ASP A 6 10.18 -1.94 -2.05
N LEU A 7 10.16 -3.24 -1.75
CA LEU A 7 9.60 -3.78 -0.51
C LEU A 7 10.26 -3.23 0.75
N THR A 8 11.54 -2.84 0.68
CA THR A 8 12.26 -2.25 1.81
C THR A 8 11.80 -0.83 2.15
N LYS A 9 11.14 -0.17 1.18
CA LYS A 9 10.56 1.19 1.30
C LYS A 9 9.03 1.16 1.33
N ALA A 10 8.42 -0.02 1.41
CA ALA A 10 6.99 -0.16 1.52
C ALA A 10 6.49 0.54 2.78
N VAL A 11 5.36 1.24 2.66
CA VAL A 11 4.75 1.93 3.79
C VAL A 11 4.08 0.91 4.69
N LYS A 12 4.51 0.86 5.95
CA LYS A 12 3.92 0.00 6.96
C LYS A 12 2.52 0.51 7.32
N ILE A 13 1.54 -0.38 7.22
CA ILE A 13 0.18 -0.15 7.74
C ILE A 13 0.01 -0.87 9.07
N SER A 14 -0.83 -0.32 9.94
CA SER A 14 -1.07 -0.85 11.29
C SER A 14 -2.51 -1.36 11.43
N PRO A 15 -2.77 -2.36 12.28
CA PRO A 15 -4.12 -2.87 12.47
C PRO A 15 -4.91 -1.83 13.27
N THR A 16 -5.99 -1.33 12.70
CA THR A 16 -6.89 -0.39 13.39
C THR A 16 -8.07 -1.13 14.01
N GLN A 17 -8.62 -2.11 13.28
CA GLN A 17 -9.63 -3.04 13.79
C GLN A 17 -9.54 -4.33 12.98
N TYR A 18 -8.85 -5.35 13.50
CA TYR A 18 -8.65 -6.61 12.76
C TYR A 18 -9.99 -7.19 12.27
N PRO A 19 -10.12 -7.58 10.97
CA PRO A 19 -9.05 -7.78 9.97
C PRO A 19 -8.68 -6.54 9.12
N GLN A 20 -9.06 -5.33 9.52
CA GLN A 20 -8.75 -4.08 8.83
C GLN A 20 -7.42 -3.45 9.28
N TRP A 21 -6.66 -2.98 8.30
CA TRP A 21 -5.37 -2.31 8.44
C TRP A 21 -5.40 -1.02 7.65
N SER A 22 -4.87 0.06 8.21
CA SER A 22 -4.84 1.36 7.52
C SER A 22 -3.60 2.19 7.88
N ALA A 23 -3.30 3.16 7.02
CA ALA A 23 -2.33 4.22 7.23
C ALA A 23 -2.79 5.49 6.52
N SER A 24 -2.37 6.65 7.03
CA SER A 24 -2.56 7.95 6.37
C SER A 24 -1.22 8.39 5.78
N LEU A 25 -1.25 8.86 4.54
CA LEU A 25 -0.06 9.33 3.83
C LEU A 25 -0.35 10.69 3.20
N GLU A 26 0.63 11.57 3.25
CA GLU A 26 0.60 12.81 2.47
C GLU A 26 1.21 12.54 1.09
N LEU A 27 0.46 12.90 0.05
CA LEU A 27 0.87 12.80 -1.35
C LEU A 27 0.75 14.17 -2.02
N PRO A 28 1.68 14.52 -2.92
CA PRO A 28 1.48 15.68 -3.78
C PRO A 28 0.18 15.58 -4.57
N SER A 29 -0.45 16.72 -4.84
CA SER A 29 -1.62 16.84 -5.71
C SER A 29 -1.28 16.47 -7.15
N ASP A 30 -2.29 16.04 -7.90
CA ASP A 30 -2.23 15.69 -9.33
C ASP A 30 -1.25 14.56 -9.69
N LEU A 31 -1.26 13.49 -8.88
CA LEU A 31 -0.48 12.28 -9.17
C LEU A 31 -1.40 11.12 -9.51
N ASN A 32 -1.12 10.48 -10.65
CA ASN A 32 -1.63 9.14 -10.93
C ASN A 32 -0.80 8.13 -10.14
N VAL A 33 -1.42 7.52 -9.15
CA VAL A 33 -0.76 6.62 -8.20
C VAL A 33 -1.23 5.20 -8.45
N GLU A 34 -0.26 4.29 -8.60
CA GLU A 34 -0.50 2.85 -8.52
C GLU A 34 0.02 2.29 -7.22
N TRP A 35 -0.71 1.35 -6.63
CA TRP A 35 -0.31 0.70 -5.40
C TRP A 35 -0.93 -0.69 -5.25
N LYS A 36 -0.33 -1.49 -4.36
CA LYS A 36 -0.86 -2.79 -3.91
C LYS A 36 -0.52 -3.02 -2.45
N CYS A 37 -1.35 -3.82 -1.78
CA CYS A 37 -0.98 -4.39 -0.49
C CYS A 37 0.05 -5.52 -0.67
N VAL A 38 0.94 -5.65 0.31
CA VAL A 38 1.86 -6.78 0.42
C VAL A 38 1.95 -7.24 1.87
N LYS A 39 1.80 -8.55 2.10
CA LYS A 39 2.19 -9.18 3.37
C LYS A 39 3.65 -9.59 3.23
N ARG A 40 4.50 -9.17 4.16
CA ARG A 40 5.91 -9.58 4.18
C ARG A 40 6.40 -9.69 5.62
N ASN A 41 7.48 -10.43 5.83
CA ASN A 41 8.16 -10.42 7.11
C ASN A 41 8.84 -9.06 7.35
N GLU A 42 8.73 -8.56 8.58
CA GLU A 42 9.24 -7.22 8.92
C GLU A 42 10.75 -7.19 9.17
N THR A 43 11.33 -8.31 9.57
CA THR A 43 12.78 -8.48 9.77
C THR A 43 13.49 -8.85 8.48
N ASN A 44 12.85 -9.65 7.62
CA ASN A 44 13.35 -9.97 6.29
C ASN A 44 12.29 -9.61 5.22
N PRO A 45 12.39 -8.42 4.59
CA PRO A 45 11.39 -7.92 3.64
C PRO A 45 11.18 -8.78 2.39
N THR A 46 12.08 -9.74 2.12
CA THR A 46 11.99 -10.66 0.97
C THR A 46 11.41 -12.03 1.34
N ALA A 47 11.26 -12.32 2.64
CA ALA A 47 10.70 -13.58 3.11
C ALA A 47 9.17 -13.52 3.19
N ASN A 48 8.51 -14.60 2.75
CA ASN A 48 7.06 -14.80 2.84
C ASN A 48 6.27 -13.62 2.22
N VAL A 49 6.75 -13.11 1.09
CA VAL A 49 6.11 -12.02 0.36
C VAL A 49 4.86 -12.55 -0.35
N GLU A 50 3.70 -12.03 0.02
CA GLU A 50 2.42 -12.30 -0.63
C GLU A 50 1.82 -10.97 -1.09
N TRP A 51 1.67 -10.82 -2.40
CA TRP A 51 1.05 -9.64 -2.99
C TRP A 51 -0.46 -9.76 -3.03
N GLN A 52 -1.13 -8.61 -2.96
CA GLN A 52 -2.55 -8.48 -3.31
C GLN A 52 -2.83 -9.14 -4.67
N SER A 53 -3.88 -9.96 -4.72
CA SER A 53 -4.34 -10.60 -5.95
C SER A 53 -4.88 -9.57 -6.96
N GLY A 54 -4.97 -9.95 -8.24
CA GLY A 54 -5.53 -9.10 -9.30
C GLY A 54 -4.62 -7.98 -9.79
N ALA A 55 -5.23 -6.92 -10.35
CA ALA A 55 -4.54 -5.75 -10.89
C ALA A 55 -4.07 -4.79 -9.78
N ASN A 56 -3.25 -3.79 -10.14
CA ASN A 56 -2.86 -2.72 -9.22
C ASN A 56 -4.07 -1.85 -8.88
N ASN A 57 -4.15 -1.37 -7.64
CA ASN A 57 -5.08 -0.32 -7.28
C ASN A 57 -4.55 0.99 -7.89
N GLN A 58 -5.42 1.79 -8.47
CA GLN A 58 -5.06 3.03 -9.14
C GLN A 58 -5.97 4.16 -8.67
N PHE A 59 -5.41 5.34 -8.45
CA PHE A 59 -6.20 6.55 -8.18
C PHE A 59 -5.43 7.80 -8.57
N ASN A 60 -6.14 8.91 -8.79
CA ASN A 60 -5.55 10.24 -8.88
C ASN A 60 -5.65 10.95 -7.52
N SER A 61 -4.54 11.52 -7.03
CA SER A 61 -4.47 12.14 -5.70
C SER A 61 -5.31 13.41 -5.53
N ASN A 62 -5.80 14.03 -6.61
CA ASN A 62 -6.77 15.12 -6.52
C ASN A 62 -8.19 14.63 -6.28
N ASP A 63 -8.54 13.48 -6.87
CA ASP A 63 -9.91 13.00 -6.92
C ASP A 63 -10.24 12.07 -5.75
N THR A 64 -9.21 11.42 -5.18
CA THR A 64 -9.39 10.33 -4.21
C THR A 64 -8.63 10.61 -2.92
N GLN A 65 -9.37 10.72 -1.83
CA GLN A 65 -8.81 10.84 -0.46
C GLN A 65 -8.65 9.49 0.24
N THR A 66 -9.40 8.47 -0.19
CA THR A 66 -9.39 7.13 0.39
C THR A 66 -9.38 6.09 -0.71
N THR A 67 -8.45 5.14 -0.64
CA THR A 67 -8.34 4.00 -1.56
C THR A 67 -8.24 2.71 -0.73
N ASN A 68 -8.78 1.62 -1.24
CA ASN A 68 -8.86 0.34 -0.52
C ASN A 68 -8.30 -0.80 -1.37
N GLY A 69 -7.79 -1.83 -0.70
CA GLY A 69 -7.32 -3.07 -1.31
C GLY A 69 -7.75 -4.27 -0.47
N SER A 70 -7.69 -5.46 -1.05
CA SER A 70 -8.15 -6.71 -0.42
C SER A 70 -7.24 -7.87 -0.79
N PHE A 71 -6.90 -8.71 0.20
CA PHE A 71 -6.19 -9.97 -0.05
C PHE A 71 -7.17 -11.09 -0.39
#